data_AF-A0A9X0YU58-F1
#
_entry.id   AF-A0A9X0YU58-F1
#
_cell.length_a   1.000
_cell.length_b   1.000
_cell.length_c   1.000
_cell.angle_alpha   90.00
_cell.angle_beta   90.00
_cell.angle_gamma   90.00
#
_symmetry.space_group_name_H-M   'P 1'
#
loop_
_entity.id
_entity.type
_entity.pdbx_description
1 polymer ?
#
loop_
_entity_poly.entity_id
_entity_poly.type
_entity_poly.pdbx_seq_one_letter_code
_entity_poly.pdbx_strand_id
1 'polypeptide(L)'
;MLTLLAFPTSEAVLSASEKELSEKISSLCKSRSDLWAQERAKKLKEAALRNPFQNNLYQSNIFNLEMLVNLVLQYQEHLSKIATEIDALAKEEEYHILQSIPGIGEKIAATIISEIGDRSI
;
A
#
# COMPACT_ATOMS: atom_id res chain seq x y z
N MET A 1 -1.79 -5.29 0.81
CA MET A 1 -2.99 -5.65 0.02
C MET A 1 -2.73 -6.76 -0.99
N LEU A 2 -1.59 -6.77 -1.70
CA LEU A 2 -1.28 -7.80 -2.71
C LEU A 2 -1.32 -9.26 -2.20
N THR A 3 -0.97 -9.49 -0.93
CA THR A 3 -1.12 -10.82 -0.29
C THR A 3 -2.57 -11.32 -0.28
N LEU A 4 -3.54 -10.41 -0.13
CA LEU A 4 -4.97 -10.75 -0.14
C LEU A 4 -5.44 -11.12 -1.54
N LEU A 5 -4.91 -10.48 -2.60
CA LEU A 5 -5.19 -10.90 -3.99
C LEU A 5 -4.56 -12.26 -4.31
N ALA A 6 -3.39 -12.55 -3.75
CA ALA A 6 -2.72 -13.84 -3.96
C ALA A 6 -3.43 -14.99 -3.23
N PHE A 7 -4.03 -14.72 -2.07
CA PHE A 7 -4.75 -15.69 -1.25
C PHE A 7 -6.10 -15.10 -0.79
N PRO A 8 -7.10 -15.03 -1.68
CA PRO A 8 -8.34 -14.29 -1.43
C PRO A 8 -9.27 -14.96 -0.43
N THR A 9 -9.02 -16.22 -0.07
CA THR A 9 -9.90 -17.03 0.77
C THR A 9 -9.11 -17.75 1.86
N SER A 10 -9.77 -18.06 2.98
CA SER A 10 -9.14 -18.90 4.01
C SER A 10 -8.79 -20.28 3.49
N GLU A 11 -9.60 -20.85 2.58
CA GLU A 11 -9.29 -22.10 1.90
C GLU A 11 -8.00 -22.00 1.06
N ALA A 12 -7.81 -20.92 0.30
CA ALA A 12 -6.59 -20.69 -0.49
C ALA A 12 -5.35 -20.56 0.41
N VAL A 13 -5.50 -19.91 1.58
CA VAL A 13 -4.44 -19.83 2.60
C VAL A 13 -4.11 -21.21 3.19
N LEU A 14 -5.13 -22.02 3.51
CA LEU A 14 -4.96 -23.35 4.10
C LEU A 14 -4.36 -24.35 3.11
N SER A 15 -4.70 -24.21 1.82
CA SER A 15 -4.18 -25.04 0.73
C SER A 15 -2.70 -24.79 0.44
N ALA A 16 -2.21 -23.57 0.69
CA ALA A 16 -0.81 -23.25 0.57
C ALA A 16 0.00 -23.76 1.77
N SER A 17 1.25 -24.15 1.55
CA SER A 17 2.21 -24.40 2.61
C SER A 17 2.66 -23.08 3.28
N GLU A 18 3.10 -23.16 4.53
CA GLU A 18 3.63 -21.98 5.23
C GLU A 18 4.85 -21.39 4.51
N LYS A 19 5.65 -22.25 3.86
CA LYS A 19 6.78 -21.84 3.04
C LYS A 19 6.34 -21.03 1.82
N GLU A 20 5.36 -21.51 1.05
CA GLU A 20 4.84 -20.79 -0.12
C GLU A 20 4.23 -19.43 0.28
N LEU A 21 3.50 -19.39 1.40
CA LEU A 21 2.97 -18.13 1.95
C LEU A 21 4.10 -17.16 2.31
N SER A 22 5.13 -17.64 3.02
CA SER A 22 6.28 -16.83 3.42
C SER A 22 7.06 -16.29 2.22
N GLU A 23 7.35 -17.14 1.24
CA GLU A 23 8.05 -16.76 0.00
C GLU A 23 7.24 -15.71 -0.77
N LYS A 24 5.91 -15.92 -0.89
CA LYS A 24 5.05 -14.96 -1.57
C LYS A 24 5.01 -13.62 -0.81
N ILE A 25 4.85 -13.63 0.51
CA ILE A 25 4.85 -12.42 1.33
C ILE A 25 6.18 -11.68 1.22
N SER A 26 7.32 -12.38 1.29
CA SER A 26 8.66 -11.78 1.13
C SER A 26 8.80 -11.12 -0.25
N SER A 27 8.36 -11.81 -1.32
CA SER A 27 8.41 -11.27 -2.69
C SER A 27 7.61 -9.98 -2.89
N LEU A 28 6.48 -9.85 -2.16
CA LEU A 28 5.58 -8.69 -2.22
C LEU A 28 6.01 -7.55 -1.28
N CYS A 29 6.86 -7.82 -0.30
CA CYS A 29 7.27 -6.87 0.74
C CYS A 29 8.79 -6.85 0.92
N LYS A 30 9.51 -6.47 -0.15
CA LYS A 30 10.98 -6.49 -0.22
C LYS A 30 11.71 -5.65 0.82
N SER A 31 11.03 -4.72 1.49
CA SER A 31 11.60 -3.86 2.54
C SER A 31 11.64 -4.52 3.92
N ARG A 32 11.07 -5.72 4.07
CA ARG A 32 11.00 -6.46 5.35
C ARG A 32 11.91 -7.69 5.31
N SER A 33 12.28 -8.18 6.50
CA SER A 33 13.12 -9.37 6.64
C SER A 33 12.34 -10.66 6.35
N ASP A 34 13.06 -11.73 5.99
CA ASP A 34 12.46 -13.05 5.77
C ASP A 34 11.83 -13.61 7.05
N LEU A 35 12.43 -13.37 8.21
CA LEU A 35 11.85 -13.74 9.50
C LEU A 35 10.47 -13.10 9.70
N TRP A 36 10.33 -11.82 9.34
CA TRP A 36 9.03 -11.14 9.41
C TRP A 36 8.02 -11.79 8.46
N ALA A 37 8.43 -12.19 7.26
CA ALA A 37 7.55 -12.87 6.31
C ALA A 37 7.07 -14.23 6.83
N GLN A 38 7.96 -15.01 7.46
CA GLN A 38 7.63 -16.28 8.10
C GLN A 38 6.62 -16.11 9.24
N GLU A 39 6.85 -15.14 10.14
CA GLU A 39 5.91 -14.84 11.23
C GLU A 39 4.53 -14.45 10.71
N ARG A 40 4.47 -13.72 9.58
CA ARG A 40 3.20 -13.32 8.95
C ARG A 40 2.50 -14.49 8.29
N ALA A 41 3.23 -15.38 7.61
CA ALA A 41 2.69 -16.60 7.03
C ALA A 41 2.06 -17.49 8.11
N LYS A 42 2.75 -17.68 9.24
CA LYS A 42 2.25 -18.44 10.39
C LYS A 42 0.96 -17.83 10.96
N LYS A 43 0.97 -16.52 11.25
CA LYS A 43 -0.23 -15.80 11.75
C LYS A 43 -1.41 -15.89 10.78
N LEU A 44 -1.14 -15.83 9.48
CA LEU A 44 -2.16 -15.94 8.44
C LEU A 44 -2.79 -17.33 8.43
N LYS A 45 -1.99 -18.40 8.53
CA LYS A 45 -2.50 -19.77 8.66
C LYS A 45 -3.30 -19.99 9.94
N GLU A 46 -2.78 -19.53 11.08
CA GLU A 46 -3.49 -19.64 12.36
C GLU A 46 -4.84 -18.92 12.32
N ALA A 47 -4.91 -17.75 11.67
CA ALA A 47 -6.17 -17.03 11.48
C ALA A 47 -7.14 -17.79 10.56
N ALA A 48 -6.64 -18.35 9.46
CA ALA A 48 -7.45 -19.14 8.53
C ALA A 48 -8.00 -20.42 9.18
N LEU A 49 -7.21 -21.10 10.03
CA LEU A 49 -7.65 -22.27 10.80
C LEU A 49 -8.76 -21.93 11.81
N ARG A 50 -8.73 -20.73 12.40
CA ARG A 50 -9.74 -20.26 13.35
C ARG A 50 -10.99 -19.69 12.67
N ASN A 51 -11.02 -19.61 11.34
CA ASN A 51 -12.17 -19.06 10.64
C ASN A 51 -13.38 -20.02 10.77
N PRO A 52 -14.48 -19.63 11.43
CA PRO A 52 -15.66 -20.47 11.54
C PRO A 52 -16.40 -20.68 10.20
N PHE A 53 -16.09 -19.85 9.20
CA PHE A 53 -16.64 -19.94 7.85
C PHE A 53 -15.62 -20.63 6.93
N GLN A 54 -15.74 -21.96 6.84
CA GLN A 54 -14.77 -22.79 6.11
C GLN A 54 -14.88 -22.64 4.58
N ASN A 55 -16.08 -22.30 4.07
CA ASN A 55 -16.33 -22.12 2.64
C ASN A 55 -16.92 -20.74 2.37
N ASN A 56 -16.47 -20.10 1.30
CA ASN A 56 -17.09 -18.88 0.81
C ASN A 56 -18.48 -19.20 0.25
N LEU A 57 -19.50 -18.52 0.77
CA LEU A 57 -20.90 -18.71 0.34
C LEU A 57 -21.15 -18.25 -1.10
N TYR A 58 -20.46 -17.21 -1.58
CA TYR A 58 -20.70 -16.61 -2.89
C TYR A 58 -19.41 -16.13 -3.56
N GLN A 59 -19.12 -16.66 -4.75
CA GLN A 59 -17.98 -16.23 -5.58
C GLN A 59 -18.07 -14.76 -6.00
N SER A 60 -19.28 -14.24 -6.19
CA SER A 60 -19.52 -12.81 -6.48
C SER A 60 -18.95 -11.89 -5.41
N ASN A 61 -18.98 -12.29 -4.13
CA ASN A 61 -18.42 -11.49 -3.04
C ASN A 61 -16.90 -11.43 -3.13
N ILE A 62 -16.25 -12.52 -3.52
CA ILE A 62 -14.79 -12.56 -3.71
C ILE A 62 -14.39 -11.68 -4.88
N PHE A 63 -15.09 -11.79 -6.01
CA PHE A 63 -14.88 -10.91 -7.16
C PHE A 63 -15.02 -9.42 -6.80
N ASN A 64 -16.07 -9.06 -6.07
CA ASN A 64 -16.27 -7.68 -5.62
C ASN A 64 -15.14 -7.20 -4.71
N LEU A 65 -14.68 -8.03 -3.78
CA LEU A 65 -13.56 -7.70 -2.89
C LEU A 65 -12.25 -7.54 -3.67
N GLU A 66 -11.98 -8.40 -4.65
CA GLU A 66 -10.81 -8.27 -5.53
C GLU A 66 -10.85 -6.96 -6.32
N MET A 67 -12.01 -6.60 -6.88
CA MET A 67 -12.21 -5.32 -7.56
C MET A 67 -11.94 -4.13 -6.62
N LEU A 68 -12.47 -4.16 -5.39
CA LEU A 68 -12.23 -3.11 -4.40
C LEU A 68 -10.76 -3.00 -4.00
N VAL A 69 -10.07 -4.13 -3.81
CA VAL A 69 -8.63 -4.14 -3.49
C VAL A 69 -7.82 -3.54 -4.66
N ASN A 70 -8.14 -3.92 -5.90
CA ASN A 70 -7.48 -3.36 -7.08
C ASN A 70 -7.71 -1.85 -7.20
N LEU A 71 -8.93 -1.37 -6.95
CA LEU A 71 -9.24 0.06 -6.95
C LEU A 71 -8.40 0.83 -5.93
N VAL A 72 -8.25 0.31 -4.71
CA VAL A 72 -7.40 0.93 -3.68
C VAL A 72 -5.94 0.96 -4.11
N LEU A 73 -5.42 -0.11 -4.71
CA LEU A 73 -4.04 -0.14 -5.22
C LEU A 73 -3.82 0.91 -6.32
N GLN A 74 -4.78 1.08 -7.23
CA GLN A 74 -4.72 2.13 -8.26
C GLN A 74 -4.70 3.53 -7.65
N TYR A 75 -5.53 3.79 -6.63
CA TYR A 75 -5.48 5.06 -5.93
C TYR A 75 -4.14 5.31 -5.22
N GLN A 76 -3.54 4.30 -4.62
CA GLN A 76 -2.20 4.42 -4.02
C GLN A 76 -1.14 4.77 -5.06
N GLU A 77 -1.21 4.15 -6.24
CA GLU A 77 -0.32 4.47 -7.36
C GLU A 77 -0.49 5.92 -7.83
N HIS A 78 -1.75 6.37 -8.01
CA HIS A 78 -2.04 7.74 -8.39
C HIS A 78 -1.50 8.75 -7.36
N LEU A 79 -1.71 8.49 -6.06
CA LEU A 79 -1.18 9.35 -5.00
C LEU A 79 0.35 9.39 -5.00
N SER A 80 1.02 8.27 -5.27
CA SER A 80 2.48 8.24 -5.39
C SER A 80 3.01 9.06 -6.55
N LYS A 81 2.30 9.06 -7.70
CA LYS A 81 2.65 9.89 -8.86
C LYS A 81 2.50 11.36 -8.53
N ILE A 82 1.36 11.75 -7.97
CA ILE A 82 1.10 13.14 -7.54
C ILE A 82 2.17 13.61 -6.54
N ALA A 83 2.53 12.79 -5.55
CA ALA A 83 3.59 13.14 -4.60
C ALA A 83 4.94 13.37 -5.30
N THR A 84 5.30 12.52 -6.26
CA THR A 84 6.53 12.67 -7.04
C THR A 84 6.52 13.93 -7.91
N GLU A 85 5.37 14.29 -8.49
CA GLU A 85 5.19 15.52 -9.25
C GLU A 85 5.32 16.76 -8.37
N ILE A 86 4.75 16.74 -7.16
CA ILE A 86 4.92 17.80 -6.16
C ILE A 86 6.41 17.98 -5.83
N ASP A 87 7.13 16.89 -5.52
CA ASP A 87 8.56 16.95 -5.18
C ASP A 87 9.44 17.43 -6.36
N ALA A 88 8.98 17.22 -7.60
CA ALA A 88 9.68 17.71 -8.79
C ALA A 88 9.46 19.22 -8.99
N LEU A 89 8.23 19.71 -8.85
CA LEU A 89 7.88 21.13 -8.91
C LEU A 89 8.47 21.91 -7.72
N ALA A 90 8.60 21.26 -6.56
CA ALA A 90 9.19 21.83 -5.35
C ALA A 90 10.69 22.13 -5.44
N LYS A 91 11.34 21.86 -6.59
CA LYS A 91 12.74 22.21 -6.86
C LYS A 91 12.92 23.56 -7.54
N GLU A 92 11.84 24.32 -7.73
CA GLU A 92 11.93 25.72 -8.13
C GLU A 92 12.53 26.60 -7.01
N GLU A 93 13.27 27.63 -7.40
CA GLU A 93 14.09 28.47 -6.51
C GLU A 93 13.30 29.10 -5.35
N GLU A 94 12.00 29.31 -5.53
CA GLU A 94 11.06 29.83 -4.52
C GLU A 94 10.80 28.84 -3.37
N TYR A 95 10.80 27.53 -3.63
CA TYR A 95 10.60 26.50 -2.60
C TYR A 95 11.78 26.41 -1.65
N HIS A 96 13.00 26.59 -2.15
CA HIS A 96 14.21 26.56 -1.31
C HIS A 96 14.19 27.67 -0.25
N ILE A 97 13.59 28.82 -0.56
CA ILE A 97 13.44 29.93 0.39
C ILE A 97 12.46 29.53 1.50
N LEU A 98 11.31 28.94 1.17
CA LEU A 98 10.34 28.49 2.18
C LEU A 98 10.88 27.35 3.06
N GLN A 99 11.60 26.40 2.46
CA GLN A 99 12.22 25.29 3.20
C GLN A 99 13.39 25.71 4.10
N SER A 100 13.97 26.90 3.89
CA SER A 100 14.99 27.46 4.79
C SER A 100 14.44 27.84 6.16
N ILE A 101 13.11 27.95 6.29
CA ILE A 101 12.42 28.27 7.55
C ILE A 101 12.33 27.00 8.41
N PRO A 102 12.86 27.00 9.65
CA PRO A 102 12.77 25.85 10.54
C PRO A 102 11.33 25.38 10.75
N GLY A 103 11.08 24.10 10.53
CA GLY A 103 9.75 23.49 10.67
C GLY A 103 8.89 23.48 9.40
N ILE A 104 9.35 24.08 8.30
CA ILE A 104 8.69 24.01 6.99
C ILE A 104 9.40 23.00 6.10
N GLY A 105 8.81 21.81 6.01
CA GLY A 105 9.22 20.78 5.05
C GLY A 105 8.48 20.91 3.71
N GLU A 106 8.90 20.10 2.73
CA GLU A 106 8.40 20.07 1.35
C GLU A 106 6.87 20.11 1.22
N LYS A 107 6.17 19.26 1.97
CA LYS A 107 4.70 19.23 1.97
C LYS A 107 4.04 20.53 2.44
N ILE A 108 4.63 21.19 3.45
CA ILE A 108 4.11 22.45 4.00
C ILE A 108 4.40 23.59 3.01
N ALA A 109 5.60 23.62 2.43
CA ALA A 109 5.96 24.60 1.39
C ALA A 109 5.04 24.48 0.17
N ALA A 110 4.78 23.25 -0.30
CA ALA A 110 3.88 23.01 -1.43
C ALA A 110 2.43 23.45 -1.13
N THR A 111 1.98 23.21 0.10
CA THR A 111 0.66 23.68 0.53
C THR A 111 0.59 25.20 0.53
N ILE A 112 1.61 25.90 1.04
CA ILE A 112 1.66 27.37 1.07
C ILE A 112 1.61 27.94 -0.34
N ILE A 113 2.40 27.40 -1.28
CA ILE A 113 2.45 27.84 -2.68
C ILE A 113 1.10 27.60 -3.39
N SER A 114 0.45 26.46 -3.12
CA SER A 114 -0.91 26.19 -3.60
C SER A 114 -1.91 27.24 -3.11
N GLU A 115 -1.86 27.64 -1.84
CA GLU A 115 -2.85 28.58 -1.28
C GLU A 115 -2.63 30.03 -1.69
N ILE A 116 -1.40 30.42 -2.02
CA ILE A 116 -1.12 31.77 -2.55
C ILE A 116 -1.37 31.88 -4.06
N GLY A 117 -1.47 30.73 -4.76
CA GLY A 117 -1.60 30.64 -6.21
C GLY A 117 -0.27 30.95 -6.92
N ASP A 118 0.03 30.17 -7.97
CA ASP A 118 1.17 30.42 -8.86
C ASP A 118 1.07 31.85 -9.44
N ARG A 119 2.00 32.73 -9.07
CA ARG A 119 2.11 34.09 -9.62
C ARG A 119 2.90 34.05 -10.92
N SER A 120 2.46 33.24 -11.88
CA SER A 120 2.88 33.36 -13.26
C SER A 120 2.04 34.47 -13.94
N ILE A 121 2.41 35.74 -13.69
CA ILE A 121 2.16 36.92 -14.53
C ILE A 121 3.50 37.58 -14.82
#